data_AF-A0A1Y5P764-F1
#
_entry.id   AF-A0A1Y5P764-F1
#
_cell.length_a   1.000
_cell.length_b   1.000
_cell.length_c   1.000
_cell.angle_alpha   90.00
_cell.angle_beta   90.00
_cell.angle_gamma   90.00
#
_symmetry.space_group_name_H-M   'P 1'
#
loop_
_entity.id
_entity.type
_entity.pdbx_description
1 polymer ?
#
loop_
_entity_poly.entity_id
_entity_poly.type
_entity_poly.pdbx_seq_one_letter_code
_entity_poly.pdbx_strand_id
1 'polypeptide(L)' 'MPDLRGMYWTDAEPALRTIGWTGVLQKAPDLTNAPYQRNQIAAQVPAPGQVIAGDAVITLQFAR' A
#
# COMPACT_ATOMS: atom_id res chain seq x y z
N MET A 1 -9.96 -2.83 -1.27
CA MET A 1 -8.51 -2.62 -1.35
C MET A 1 -8.15 -2.25 -2.78
N PRO A 2 -7.73 -1.00 -3.04
CA PRO A 2 -7.24 -0.60 -4.36
C PRO A 2 -5.88 -1.23 -4.67
N ASP A 3 -5.50 -1.27 -5.94
CA ASP A 3 -4.13 -1.59 -6.33
C ASP A 3 -3.25 -0.35 -6.16
N LEU A 4 -2.29 -0.43 -5.25
CA LEU A 4 -1.37 0.65 -4.87
C LEU A 4 0.04 0.42 -5.43
N ARG A 5 0.28 -0.74 -6.05
CA ARG A 5 1.63 -1.10 -6.52
C ARG A 5 2.09 -0.13 -7.61
N GLY A 6 3.34 0.28 -7.54
CA GLY A 6 3.91 1.30 -8.43
C GLY A 6 3.57 2.74 -8.06
N MET A 7 2.70 2.98 -7.08
CA MET A 7 2.48 4.33 -6.52
C MET A 7 3.52 4.65 -5.44
N TYR A 8 3.77 5.95 -5.22
CA TYR A 8 4.44 6.42 -4.02
C TYR A 8 3.46 6.48 -2.86
N TRP A 9 3.95 6.32 -1.62
CA TRP A 9 3.10 6.44 -0.43
C TRP A 9 2.37 7.79 -0.36
N THR A 10 3.05 8.87 -0.78
CA THR A 10 2.49 10.24 -0.82
C THR A 10 1.24 10.36 -1.68
N ASP A 11 1.07 9.49 -2.68
CA ASP A 11 -0.09 9.47 -3.56
C ASP A 11 -1.11 8.41 -3.12
N ALA A 12 -0.62 7.26 -2.62
CA ALA A 12 -1.44 6.14 -2.19
C ALA A 12 -2.24 6.45 -0.90
N GLU A 13 -1.63 7.14 0.07
CA GLU A 13 -2.31 7.46 1.34
C GLU A 13 -3.55 8.34 1.12
N PRO A 14 -3.48 9.50 0.43
CA PRO A 14 -4.67 10.29 0.16
C PRO A 14 -5.76 9.50 -0.56
N ALA A 15 -5.40 8.67 -1.54
CA ALA A 15 -6.36 7.84 -2.27
C ALA A 15 -7.09 6.84 -1.34
N LEU A 16 -6.37 6.22 -0.40
CA LEU A 16 -6.97 5.38 0.63
C LEU A 16 -7.91 6.17 1.56
N ARG A 17 -7.51 7.38 1.98
CA ARG A 17 -8.37 8.25 2.81
C ARG A 17 -9.66 8.63 2.08
N THR A 18 -9.59 8.94 0.78
CA THR A 18 -10.76 9.32 -0.04
C THR A 18 -11.80 8.21 -0.12
N ILE A 19 -11.39 6.94 -0.10
CA ILE A 19 -12.31 5.79 -0.08
C ILE A 19 -12.76 5.39 1.33
N GLY A 20 -12.45 6.20 2.35
CA GLY A 20 -12.90 6.02 3.72
C GLY A 20 -12.00 5.16 4.60
N TRP A 21 -10.75 4.90 4.20
CA TRP A 21 -9.81 4.16 5.03
C TRP A 21 -9.21 5.05 6.13
N THR A 22 -9.42 4.66 7.38
CA THR A 22 -8.96 5.32 8.61
C THR A 22 -8.01 4.44 9.44
N GLY A 23 -7.67 3.25 8.94
CA GLY A 23 -6.82 2.28 9.63
C GLY A 23 -5.34 2.66 9.76
N VAL A 24 -4.53 1.66 10.14
CA VAL A 24 -3.10 1.81 10.38
C VAL A 24 -2.28 1.25 9.23
N LEU A 25 -1.29 2.01 8.77
CA LEU A 25 -0.26 1.50 7.87
C LEU A 25 0.80 0.73 8.67
N GLN A 26 1.04 -0.52 8.28
CA GLN A 26 2.18 -1.30 8.72
C GLN A 26 3.23 -1.32 7.59
N LYS A 27 4.40 -0.73 7.83
CA LYS A 27 5.53 -0.85 6.91
C LYS A 27 6.25 -2.18 7.17
N ALA A 28 6.26 -3.05 6.17
CA ALA A 28 7.08 -4.26 6.16
C ALA A 28 8.47 -3.97 5.56
N PRO A 29 9.45 -4.90 5.69
CA PRO A 29 10.78 -4.72 5.11
C PRO A 29 10.72 -4.43 3.60
N ASP A 30 11.60 -3.53 3.15
CA ASP A 30 11.68 -3.13 1.75
C ASP A 30 12.03 -4.35 0.87
N LEU A 31 11.37 -4.46 -0.28
CA LEU A 31 11.54 -5.54 -1.23
C LEU A 31 12.73 -5.24 -2.15
N THR A 32 13.69 -6.15 -2.20
CA THR A 32 14.83 -6.07 -3.14
C THR A 32 14.44 -6.73 -4.47
N ASN A 33 15.00 -6.25 -5.59
CA ASN A 33 14.71 -6.74 -6.95
C ASN A 33 13.22 -6.60 -7.35
N ALA A 34 12.53 -5.60 -6.80
CA ALA A 34 11.18 -5.27 -7.22
C ALA A 34 11.20 -4.64 -8.62
N PRO A 35 10.20 -4.89 -9.49
CA PRO A 35 10.10 -4.26 -10.81
C PRO A 35 9.60 -2.80 -10.74
N TYR A 36 9.83 -2.10 -9.62
CA TYR A 36 9.31 -0.77 -9.33
C TYR A 36 10.44 0.20 -8.98
N GLN A 37 10.19 1.49 -9.13
CA GLN A 37 11.16 2.53 -8.77
C GLN A 37 11.35 2.57 -7.25
N ARG A 38 12.54 3.01 -6.81
CA ARG A 38 12.85 3.16 -5.39
C ARG A 38 11.76 3.97 -4.66
N ASN A 39 11.36 3.50 -3.49
CA ASN A 39 10.27 4.05 -2.65
C ASN A 39 8.84 3.92 -3.23
N GLN A 40 8.64 3.26 -4.37
CA GLN A 40 7.30 2.86 -4.79
C GLN A 40 6.85 1.63 -4.01
N ILE A 41 5.54 1.49 -3.85
CA ILE A 41 4.92 0.33 -3.24
C ILE A 41 5.14 -0.88 -4.17
N ALA A 42 5.85 -1.89 -3.68
CA ALA A 42 6.16 -3.11 -4.42
C ALA A 42 5.17 -4.24 -4.11
N ALA A 43 4.70 -4.29 -2.86
CA ALA A 43 3.71 -5.26 -2.42
C ALA A 43 2.75 -4.64 -1.40
N GLN A 44 1.55 -5.20 -1.35
CA GLN A 44 0.48 -4.77 -0.45
C GLN A 44 -0.25 -5.98 0.11
N VAL A 45 -0.70 -5.86 1.35
CA VAL A 45 -1.64 -6.77 2.01
C VAL A 45 -2.65 -5.90 2.77
N PRO A 46 -3.97 -6.10 2.62
CA PRO A 46 -4.65 -7.09 1.79
C PRO A 46 -4.40 -6.95 0.27
N ALA A 47 -4.69 -8.01 -0.49
CA ALA A 47 -4.49 -8.03 -1.95
C ALA A 47 -5.48 -7.09 -2.67
N PRO A 48 -5.13 -6.58 -3.86
CA PRO A 48 -6.04 -5.77 -4.67
C PRO A 48 -7.39 -6.47 -4.91
N GLY A 49 -8.48 -5.72 -4.84
CA GLY A 49 -9.85 -6.23 -5.02
C GLY A 49 -10.48 -6.86 -3.78
N GLN A 50 -9.71 -7.14 -2.72
CA GLN A 50 -10.30 -7.60 -1.46
C GLN A 50 -11.11 -6.49 -0.79
N VAL A 51 -12.26 -6.84 -0.22
CA VAL A 51 -13.02 -5.93 0.65
C VAL A 51 -12.23 -5.76 1.94
N ILE A 52 -12.03 -4.50 2.34
CA ILE A 52 -11.34 -4.15 3.58
C ILE A 52 -12.27 -3.30 4.44
N ALA A 53 -12.20 -3.49 5.75
CA ALA A 53 -12.84 -2.57 6.69
C ALA A 53 -12.16 -1.19 6.61
N GLY A 54 -12.90 -0.13 6.93
CA GLY A 54 -12.35 1.24 6.92
C GLY A 54 -11.16 1.39 7.87
N ASP A 55 -11.14 0.67 8.99
CA ASP A 55 -10.09 0.67 10.00
C ASP A 55 -9.04 -0.45 9.82
N ALA A 56 -9.08 -1.20 8.72
CA ALA A 56 -8.21 -2.35 8.52
C ALA A 56 -6.72 -1.97 8.53
N VAL A 57 -5.88 -2.85 9.06
CA VAL A 57 -4.42 -2.71 8.93
C VAL A 57 -4.03 -3.03 7.50
N ILE A 58 -3.30 -2.12 6.86
CA ILE A 58 -2.70 -2.33 5.53
C ILE A 58 -1.20 -2.47 5.71
N THR A 59 -0.64 -3.59 5.25
CA THR A 59 0.80 -3.80 5.21
C THR A 59 1.35 -3.48 3.83
N LEU A 60 2.36 -2.60 3.75
CA LEU A 60 3.03 -2.26 2.51
C LEU A 60 4.52 -2.59 2.57
N GLN A 61 5.06 -3.06 1.44
CA GLN A 61 6.50 -3.16 1.21
C GLN A 61 6.88 -2.22 0.07
N PHE A 62 8.02 -1.56 0.22
CA PHE A 62 8.52 -0.59 -0.74
C PHE A 62 9.69 -1.17 -1.52
N ALA A 63 9.85 -0.77 -2.78
CA ALA A 63 11.01 -1.12 -3.57
C ALA A 63 12.27 -0.44 -3.03
N ARG A 64 13.31 -1.23 -2.84
CA ARG A 64 14.63 -0.77 -2.39
C ARG A 64 15.44 -0.15 -3.53
#